data_AF-A0A7Y3ARL6-F1
#
_entry.id   AF-A0A7Y3ARL6-F1
#
_cell.length_a   1.000
_cell.length_b   1.000
_cell.length_c   1.000
_cell.angle_alpha   90.00
_cell.angle_beta   90.00
_cell.angle_gamma   90.00
#
_symmetry.space_group_name_H-M   'P 1'
#
loop_
_entity.id
_entity.type
_entity.pdbx_description
1 polymer ?
#
loop_
_entity_poly.entity_id
_entity_poly.type
_entity_poly.pdbx_seq_one_letter_code
_entity_poly.pdbx_strand_id
1 'polypeptide(L)'
;GLPSLYVTDGEAYLGQGNFKQVLDAAIDSGAIKPVLVVFLDSRNPDNLQEDRRHAQFMCNTDFAKFFAGDLVPAINRNYPVSQSREDRVILGLSFGGLNSACFGLMLSELFSGIAMQSPASGGHVEVVRELYDEKEKLPLKIYLSVGTVNDNLDDVKRFRRTLKNKGYDLTYHKVRKGHDWDNWGPLLDEILLTFFGSAR
;
A
#
# COMPACT_ATOMS: atom_id res chain seq x y z
N GLY A 1 21.30 1.02 0.21
CA GLY A 1 20.64 1.09 -1.10
C GLY A 1 19.45 2.02 -1.01
N LEU A 2 18.74 2.24 -2.11
CA LEU A 2 17.52 3.04 -2.14
C LEU A 2 16.40 2.37 -1.32
N PRO A 3 15.57 3.12 -0.59
CA PRO A 3 14.30 2.59 -0.11
C PRO A 3 13.44 2.12 -1.28
N SER A 4 12.47 1.24 -1.00
CA SER A 4 11.62 0.64 -2.02
C SER A 4 10.13 0.70 -1.69
N LEU A 5 9.33 1.06 -2.68
CA LEU A 5 7.88 1.08 -2.63
C LEU A 5 7.31 0.06 -3.62
N TYR A 6 6.51 -0.88 -3.14
CA TYR A 6 5.81 -1.86 -3.95
C TYR A 6 4.37 -1.42 -4.11
N VAL A 7 3.88 -1.36 -5.35
CA VAL A 7 2.57 -0.80 -5.67
C VAL A 7 1.76 -1.86 -6.40
N THR A 8 0.70 -2.36 -5.74
CA THR A 8 -0.31 -3.20 -6.40
C THR A 8 -1.20 -2.35 -7.31
N ASP A 9 -1.85 -2.95 -8.32
CA ASP A 9 -2.59 -2.21 -9.37
C ASP A 9 -1.69 -1.20 -10.12
N GLY A 10 -0.44 -1.58 -10.37
CA GLY A 10 0.60 -0.70 -10.89
C GLY A 10 0.25 -0.04 -12.23
N GLU A 11 -0.45 -0.77 -13.10
CA GLU A 11 -0.99 -0.26 -14.35
C GLU A 11 -1.97 0.91 -14.15
N ALA A 12 -2.79 0.84 -13.10
CA ALA A 12 -3.77 1.87 -12.79
C ALA A 12 -3.11 3.08 -12.13
N TYR A 13 -2.15 2.87 -11.22
CA TYR A 13 -1.34 3.96 -10.65
C TYR A 13 -0.53 4.72 -11.71
N LEU A 14 0.02 4.01 -12.71
CA LEU A 14 0.73 4.66 -13.81
C LEU A 14 -0.22 5.38 -14.77
N GLY A 15 -1.33 4.74 -15.15
CA GLY A 15 -2.25 5.27 -16.15
C GLY A 15 -3.18 6.37 -15.62
N GLN A 16 -3.96 6.06 -14.58
CA GLN A 16 -4.99 6.96 -14.04
C GLN A 16 -4.44 7.85 -12.92
N GLY A 17 -3.57 7.29 -12.07
CA GLY A 17 -2.95 8.02 -10.96
C GLY A 17 -1.80 8.93 -11.36
N ASN A 18 -1.26 8.75 -12.57
CA ASN A 18 -0.10 9.50 -13.07
C ASN A 18 1.09 9.46 -12.09
N PHE A 19 1.25 8.35 -11.37
CA PHE A 19 2.11 8.28 -10.19
C PHE A 19 3.59 8.51 -10.52
N LYS A 20 4.03 8.19 -11.75
CA LYS A 20 5.39 8.52 -12.19
C LYS A 20 5.68 10.02 -12.09
N GLN A 21 4.77 10.88 -12.56
CA GLN A 21 5.00 12.33 -12.55
C GLN A 21 4.99 12.90 -11.13
N VAL A 22 4.11 12.37 -10.26
CA VAL A 22 4.09 12.74 -8.84
C VAL A 22 5.40 12.33 -8.15
N LEU A 23 5.90 11.13 -8.43
CA LEU A 23 7.16 10.62 -7.90
C LEU A 23 8.34 11.48 -8.36
N ASP A 24 8.46 11.75 -9.66
CA ASP A 24 9.55 12.56 -10.23
C ASP A 24 9.54 13.96 -9.59
N ALA A 25 8.37 14.62 -9.52
CA ALA A 25 8.24 15.95 -8.92
C ALA A 25 8.62 15.97 -7.43
N ALA A 26 8.27 14.94 -6.67
CA ALA A 26 8.62 14.82 -5.26
C ALA A 26 10.14 14.62 -5.05
N ILE A 27 10.81 13.90 -5.94
CA ILE A 27 12.27 13.71 -5.90
C ILE A 27 12.97 14.99 -6.36
N ASP A 28 12.56 15.58 -7.48
CA ASP A 28 13.21 16.76 -8.08
C ASP A 28 13.12 18.00 -7.18
N SER A 29 12.02 18.13 -6.43
CA SER A 29 11.86 19.20 -5.42
C SER A 29 12.63 18.93 -4.12
N GLY A 30 13.21 17.74 -3.94
CA GLY A 30 13.86 17.32 -2.70
C GLY A 30 12.90 17.00 -1.55
N ALA A 31 11.59 16.95 -1.82
CA ALA A 31 10.56 16.65 -0.82
C ALA A 31 10.73 15.25 -0.24
N ILE A 32 11.15 14.29 -1.07
CA ILE A 32 11.50 12.94 -0.65
C ILE A 32 12.92 12.56 -1.08
N LYS A 33 13.51 11.59 -0.39
CA LYS A 33 14.73 10.93 -0.86
C LYS A 33 14.43 10.09 -2.11
N PRO A 34 15.41 9.86 -3.01
CA PRO A 34 15.25 8.92 -4.12
C PRO A 34 14.79 7.54 -3.62
N VAL A 35 13.79 6.97 -4.30
CA VAL A 35 13.14 5.70 -3.95
C VAL A 35 13.00 4.85 -5.22
N LEU A 36 13.19 3.54 -5.10
CA LEU A 36 12.87 2.60 -6.17
C LEU A 36 11.41 2.16 -6.05
N VAL A 37 10.61 2.35 -7.10
CA VAL A 37 9.20 1.95 -7.09
C VAL A 37 8.98 0.76 -8.01
N VAL A 38 8.38 -0.30 -7.47
CA VAL A 38 8.00 -1.52 -8.20
C VAL A 38 6.49 -1.48 -8.42
N PHE A 39 6.08 -1.22 -9.66
CA PHE A 39 4.68 -1.26 -10.07
C PHE A 39 4.33 -2.68 -10.51
N LEU A 40 3.43 -3.34 -9.77
CA LEU A 40 2.96 -4.68 -10.10
C LEU A 40 1.68 -4.59 -10.91
N ASP A 41 1.76 -5.02 -12.17
CA ASP A 41 0.58 -5.15 -13.02
C ASP A 41 -0.28 -6.34 -12.55
N SER A 42 -1.53 -6.06 -12.21
CA SER A 42 -2.47 -7.08 -11.73
C SER A 42 -2.93 -8.05 -12.83
N ARG A 43 -2.74 -7.67 -14.10
CA ARG A 43 -3.20 -8.43 -15.27
C ARG A 43 -2.27 -9.57 -15.60
N ASN A 44 -2.76 -10.54 -16.36
CA ASN A 44 -1.95 -11.63 -16.87
C ASN A 44 -0.99 -11.09 -17.96
N PRO A 45 0.34 -11.26 -17.84
CA PRO A 45 1.29 -10.79 -18.85
C PRO A 45 1.08 -11.44 -20.23
N ASP A 46 0.54 -12.67 -20.28
CA ASP A 46 0.24 -13.37 -21.54
C ASP A 46 -1.12 -12.95 -22.13
N ASN A 47 -2.00 -12.34 -21.31
CA ASN A 47 -3.30 -11.85 -21.72
C ASN A 47 -3.75 -10.66 -20.86
N LEU A 48 -3.46 -9.44 -21.31
CA LEU A 48 -3.76 -8.22 -20.56
C LEU A 48 -5.27 -7.94 -20.36
N GLN A 49 -6.17 -8.73 -20.95
CA GLN A 49 -7.61 -8.64 -20.67
C GLN A 49 -8.03 -9.47 -19.44
N GLU A 50 -7.16 -10.38 -18.99
CA GLU A 50 -7.39 -11.20 -17.81
C GLU A 50 -6.81 -10.51 -16.57
N ASP A 51 -7.69 -10.10 -15.67
CA ASP A 51 -7.34 -9.49 -14.38
C ASP A 51 -7.26 -10.57 -13.28
N ARG A 52 -6.10 -10.69 -12.62
CA ARG A 52 -5.85 -11.66 -11.53
C ARG A 52 -6.03 -11.07 -10.14
N ARG A 53 -6.40 -9.79 -10.04
CA ARG A 53 -6.57 -9.02 -8.80
C ARG A 53 -7.43 -9.71 -7.75
N HIS A 54 -8.59 -10.22 -8.15
CA HIS A 54 -9.53 -10.88 -7.24
C HIS A 54 -8.92 -12.14 -6.60
N ALA A 55 -8.20 -12.94 -7.40
CA ALA A 55 -7.58 -14.17 -6.92
C ALA A 55 -6.33 -13.91 -6.04
N GLN A 56 -5.61 -12.82 -6.30
CA GLN A 56 -4.32 -12.54 -5.67
C GLN A 56 -4.40 -11.63 -4.43
N PHE A 57 -5.31 -10.65 -4.41
CA PHE A 57 -5.20 -9.57 -3.42
C PHE A 57 -5.89 -9.88 -2.09
N MET A 58 -6.85 -10.80 -2.07
CA MET A 58 -7.66 -11.14 -0.90
C MET A 58 -6.92 -12.08 0.06
N CYS A 59 -5.91 -11.54 0.78
CA CYS A 59 -5.08 -12.26 1.75
C CYS A 59 -4.53 -13.62 1.22
N ASN A 60 -4.22 -13.70 -0.08
CA ASN A 60 -3.73 -14.92 -0.71
C ASN A 60 -2.31 -15.24 -0.23
N THR A 61 -2.13 -16.41 0.36
CA THR A 61 -0.84 -16.82 0.95
C THR A 61 0.20 -17.17 -0.11
N ASP A 62 -0.19 -17.69 -1.28
CA ASP A 62 0.74 -17.98 -2.37
C ASP A 62 1.24 -16.69 -3.03
N PHE A 63 0.39 -15.67 -3.13
CA PHE A 63 0.84 -14.34 -3.55
C PHE A 63 1.82 -13.72 -2.55
N ALA A 64 1.58 -13.89 -1.24
CA ALA A 64 2.53 -13.46 -0.22
C ALA A 64 3.87 -14.23 -0.29
N LYS A 65 3.84 -15.54 -0.56
CA LYS A 65 5.06 -16.35 -0.79
C LYS A 65 5.82 -15.89 -2.03
N PHE A 66 5.13 -15.58 -3.12
CA PHE A 66 5.75 -15.01 -4.32
C PHE A 66 6.50 -13.72 -4.00
N PHE A 67 5.91 -12.82 -3.20
CA PHE A 67 6.61 -11.60 -2.76
C PHE A 67 7.88 -11.91 -1.96
N ALA A 68 7.78 -12.81 -0.97
CA ALA A 68 8.87 -13.11 -0.06
C ALA A 68 9.99 -13.96 -0.70
N GLY A 69 9.62 -14.92 -1.55
CA GLY A 69 10.54 -15.90 -2.14
C GLY A 69 11.12 -15.48 -3.49
N ASP A 70 10.35 -14.75 -4.30
CA ASP A 70 10.72 -14.50 -5.69
C ASP A 70 10.93 -13.00 -5.95
N LEU A 71 9.88 -12.19 -5.77
CA LEU A 71 9.89 -10.79 -6.22
C LEU A 71 10.89 -9.94 -5.44
N VAL A 72 10.78 -9.86 -4.11
CA VAL A 72 11.70 -9.03 -3.32
C VAL A 72 13.17 -9.51 -3.48
N PRO A 73 13.46 -10.83 -3.43
CA PRO A 73 14.80 -11.31 -3.73
C PRO A 73 15.30 -10.95 -5.14
N ALA A 74 14.45 -11.01 -6.17
CA ALA A 74 14.81 -10.61 -7.52
C ALA A 74 15.14 -9.10 -7.60
N ILE A 75 14.36 -8.24 -6.96
CA ILE A 75 14.64 -6.81 -6.89
C ILE A 75 15.96 -6.54 -6.14
N ASN A 76 16.18 -7.19 -5.00
CA ASN A 76 17.41 -7.06 -4.20
C ASN A 76 18.68 -7.48 -4.96
N ARG A 77 18.58 -8.45 -5.89
CA ARG A 77 19.73 -8.91 -6.69
C ARG A 77 20.03 -8.00 -7.88
N ASN A 78 19.01 -7.38 -8.48
CA ASN A 78 19.14 -6.67 -9.75
C ASN A 78 19.22 -5.15 -9.61
N TYR A 79 18.87 -4.59 -8.45
CA TYR A 79 18.82 -3.15 -8.23
C TYR A 79 19.50 -2.76 -6.91
N PRO A 80 20.06 -1.54 -6.79
CA PRO A 80 20.77 -1.08 -5.60
C PRO A 80 19.80 -0.65 -4.46
N VAL A 81 18.87 -1.52 -4.08
CA VAL A 81 17.88 -1.27 -3.02
C VAL A 81 18.41 -1.59 -1.63
N SER A 82 17.78 -1.01 -0.61
CA SER A 82 18.01 -1.39 0.77
C SER A 82 17.43 -2.78 1.05
N GLN A 83 18.15 -3.57 1.85
CA GLN A 83 17.68 -4.90 2.27
C GLN A 83 16.89 -4.84 3.59
N SER A 84 17.01 -3.74 4.34
CA SER A 84 16.27 -3.51 5.58
C SER A 84 14.77 -3.38 5.30
N ARG A 85 13.94 -3.96 6.19
CA ARG A 85 12.47 -3.85 6.10
C ARG A 85 11.98 -2.43 6.42
N GLU A 86 12.74 -1.67 7.21
CA GLU A 86 12.47 -0.29 7.59
C GLU A 86 12.40 0.63 6.34
N ASP A 87 13.10 0.23 5.28
CA ASP A 87 13.14 0.94 4.00
C ASP A 87 12.15 0.37 2.95
N ARG A 88 11.24 -0.53 3.34
CA ARG A 88 10.32 -1.20 2.42
C ARG A 88 8.85 -0.96 2.78
N VAL A 89 8.10 -0.48 1.79
CA VAL A 89 6.68 -0.12 1.90
C VAL A 89 5.86 -0.82 0.83
N ILE A 90 4.63 -1.21 1.14
CA ILE A 90 3.63 -1.65 0.16
C ILE A 90 2.42 -0.72 0.13
N LEU A 91 1.95 -0.38 -1.06
CA LEU A 91 0.81 0.49 -1.34
C LEU A 91 -0.21 -0.24 -2.23
N GLY A 92 -1.48 0.01 -1.94
CA GLY A 92 -2.57 -0.35 -2.85
C GLY A 92 -3.87 0.41 -2.55
N LEU A 93 -4.77 0.36 -3.51
CA LEU A 93 -6.12 0.93 -3.46
C LEU A 93 -7.18 -0.17 -3.45
N SER A 94 -8.33 0.04 -2.81
CA SER A 94 -9.44 -0.94 -2.82
C SER A 94 -9.00 -2.35 -2.37
N PHE A 95 -9.11 -3.39 -3.21
CA PHE A 95 -8.53 -4.71 -2.88
C PHE A 95 -7.02 -4.69 -2.71
N GLY A 96 -6.27 -3.85 -3.42
CA GLY A 96 -4.85 -3.61 -3.16
C GLY A 96 -4.62 -3.00 -1.78
N GLY A 97 -5.52 -2.14 -1.31
CA GLY A 97 -5.49 -1.62 0.06
C GLY A 97 -5.76 -2.70 1.10
N LEU A 98 -6.69 -3.61 0.83
CA LEU A 98 -6.89 -4.82 1.65
C LEU A 98 -5.64 -5.70 1.63
N ASN A 99 -5.02 -5.89 0.47
CA ASN A 99 -3.79 -6.65 0.31
C ASN A 99 -2.65 -6.08 1.16
N SER A 100 -2.44 -4.76 1.15
CA SER A 100 -1.47 -4.09 2.02
C SER A 100 -1.71 -4.41 3.50
N ALA A 101 -2.97 -4.44 3.95
CA ALA A 101 -3.31 -4.84 5.32
C ALA A 101 -3.01 -6.33 5.58
N CYS A 102 -3.37 -7.23 4.66
CA CYS A 102 -3.04 -8.65 4.75
C CYS A 102 -1.51 -8.87 4.80
N PHE A 103 -0.74 -8.12 4.00
CA PHE A 103 0.71 -8.21 3.95
C PHE A 103 1.34 -7.63 5.21
N GLY A 104 0.75 -6.62 5.83
CA GLY A 104 1.14 -6.20 7.17
C GLY A 104 1.07 -7.35 8.18
N LEU A 105 0.05 -8.22 8.11
CA LEU A 105 -0.10 -9.37 8.99
C LEU A 105 0.83 -10.55 8.64
N MET A 106 1.04 -10.80 7.35
CA MET A 106 1.75 -12.00 6.86
C MET A 106 3.25 -11.76 6.63
N LEU A 107 3.65 -10.52 6.33
CA LEU A 107 4.97 -10.14 5.84
C LEU A 107 5.54 -8.93 6.61
N SER A 108 5.20 -8.75 7.90
CA SER A 108 5.73 -7.67 8.76
C SER A 108 7.26 -7.68 8.91
N GLU A 109 7.87 -8.86 8.72
CA GLU A 109 9.33 -9.02 8.69
C GLU A 109 9.96 -8.48 7.40
N LEU A 110 9.16 -8.34 6.34
CA LEU A 110 9.60 -7.88 5.02
C LEU A 110 9.24 -6.43 4.75
N PHE A 111 8.07 -5.99 5.22
CA PHE A 111 7.55 -4.63 5.05
C PHE A 111 7.34 -3.97 6.40
N SER A 112 7.99 -2.82 6.61
CA SER A 112 7.72 -1.99 7.80
C SER A 112 6.61 -0.95 7.55
N GLY A 113 6.35 -0.60 6.28
CA GLY A 113 5.33 0.36 5.91
C GLY A 113 4.21 -0.27 5.10
N ILE A 114 2.96 0.08 5.44
CA ILE A 114 1.78 -0.26 4.63
C ILE A 114 0.96 1.00 4.35
N ALA A 115 0.53 1.16 3.10
CA ALA A 115 -0.32 2.25 2.65
C ALA A 115 -1.59 1.69 2.01
N MET A 116 -2.73 2.21 2.47
CA MET A 116 -4.06 1.75 2.10
C MET A 116 -4.91 2.93 1.63
N GLN A 117 -5.36 2.88 0.39
CA GLN A 117 -6.32 3.84 -0.14
C GLN A 117 -7.68 3.16 -0.30
N SER A 118 -8.69 3.62 0.42
CA SER A 118 -10.06 3.07 0.39
C SER A 118 -10.11 1.54 0.42
N PRO A 119 -9.51 0.86 1.42
CA PRO A 119 -9.46 -0.61 1.42
C PRO A 119 -10.85 -1.25 1.29
N ALA A 120 -10.87 -2.46 0.73
CA ALA A 120 -12.06 -3.21 0.30
C ALA A 120 -13.30 -3.11 1.22
N SER A 121 -14.47 -3.03 0.59
CA SER A 121 -15.78 -2.86 1.24
C SER A 121 -16.42 -4.18 1.68
N GLY A 122 -17.62 -4.13 2.24
CA GLY A 122 -18.50 -5.30 2.33
C GLY A 122 -18.02 -6.37 3.32
N GLY A 123 -17.37 -5.94 4.40
CA GLY A 123 -16.88 -6.83 5.46
C GLY A 123 -15.48 -7.41 5.24
N HIS A 124 -14.88 -7.27 4.04
CA HIS A 124 -13.52 -7.77 3.79
C HIS A 124 -12.48 -7.15 4.73
N VAL A 125 -12.51 -5.82 4.87
CA VAL A 125 -11.60 -5.12 5.81
C VAL A 125 -11.98 -5.36 7.28
N GLU A 126 -13.22 -5.78 7.57
CA GLU A 126 -13.66 -6.11 8.92
C GLU A 126 -12.99 -7.40 9.42
N VAL A 127 -12.90 -8.44 8.57
CA VAL A 127 -12.17 -9.67 8.90
C VAL A 127 -10.70 -9.36 9.18
N VAL A 128 -10.07 -8.52 8.35
CA VAL A 128 -8.67 -8.13 8.57
C VAL A 128 -8.53 -7.27 9.83
N ARG A 129 -9.48 -6.38 10.13
CA ARG A 129 -9.51 -5.61 11.38
C ARG A 129 -9.48 -6.53 12.60
N GLU A 130 -10.31 -7.57 12.63
CA GLU A 130 -10.38 -8.52 13.76
C GLU A 130 -9.02 -9.18 14.01
N LEU A 131 -8.33 -9.61 12.95
CA LEU A 131 -6.97 -10.17 13.07
C LEU A 131 -5.95 -9.17 13.63
N TYR A 132 -6.06 -7.88 13.28
CA TYR A 132 -5.23 -6.82 13.84
C TYR A 132 -5.54 -6.53 15.32
N ASP A 133 -6.80 -6.74 15.74
CA ASP A 133 -7.23 -6.55 17.13
C ASP A 133 -6.66 -7.68 18.02
N GLU A 134 -6.80 -8.92 17.55
CA GLU A 134 -6.36 -10.15 18.23
C GLU A 134 -4.85 -10.29 18.36
N LYS A 135 -4.10 -9.98 17.28
CA LYS A 135 -2.63 -10.13 17.29
C LYS A 135 -1.94 -9.08 18.15
N GLU A 136 -0.76 -9.42 18.68
CA GLU A 136 0.14 -8.41 19.24
C GLU A 136 0.46 -7.33 18.20
N LYS A 137 0.74 -6.12 18.69
CA LYS A 137 1.02 -4.98 17.81
C LYS A 137 2.27 -5.25 16.98
N LEU A 138 2.11 -5.20 15.66
CA LEU A 138 3.19 -5.37 14.71
C LEU A 138 4.03 -4.08 14.58
N PRO A 139 5.32 -4.16 14.24
CA PRO A 139 6.21 -2.99 14.10
C PRO A 139 5.99 -2.31 12.74
N LEU A 140 4.78 -1.80 12.51
CA LEU A 140 4.32 -1.20 11.26
C LEU A 140 4.06 0.30 11.39
N LYS A 141 4.47 1.05 10.35
CA LYS A 141 3.99 2.40 10.06
C LYS A 141 2.89 2.34 9.00
N ILE A 142 1.78 3.04 9.25
CA ILE A 142 0.55 2.86 8.48
C ILE A 142 0.07 4.19 7.90
N TYR A 143 -0.22 4.20 6.60
CA TYR A 143 -1.01 5.23 5.94
C TYR A 143 -2.38 4.68 5.57
N LEU A 144 -3.46 5.39 5.91
CA LEU A 144 -4.83 4.98 5.61
C LEU A 144 -5.66 6.16 5.12
N SER A 145 -6.28 6.04 3.95
CA SER A 145 -7.21 7.04 3.43
C SER A 145 -8.54 6.43 3.00
N VAL A 146 -9.60 7.24 2.97
CA VAL A 146 -10.93 6.83 2.50
C VAL A 146 -11.74 8.03 2.03
N GLY A 147 -12.58 7.80 1.02
CA GLY A 147 -13.60 8.75 0.56
C GLY A 147 -14.77 8.84 1.53
N THR A 148 -15.49 9.97 1.52
CA THR A 148 -16.70 10.15 2.34
C THR A 148 -18.00 10.05 1.55
N VAL A 149 -17.93 9.83 0.23
CA VAL A 149 -19.09 9.80 -0.66
C VAL A 149 -19.14 8.45 -1.37
N ASN A 150 -20.10 7.57 -1.05
CA ASN A 150 -20.24 6.26 -1.71
C ASN A 150 -18.94 5.42 -1.73
N ASP A 151 -18.23 5.39 -0.61
CA ASP A 151 -17.02 4.59 -0.37
C ASP A 151 -17.16 3.84 0.97
N ASN A 152 -16.08 3.28 1.50
CA ASN A 152 -16.10 2.31 2.61
C ASN A 152 -15.88 2.96 3.98
N LEU A 153 -16.39 4.18 4.15
CA LEU A 153 -16.04 5.06 5.27
C LEU A 153 -16.25 4.40 6.63
N ASP A 154 -17.37 3.72 6.84
CA ASP A 154 -17.71 3.18 8.17
C ASP A 154 -16.85 1.98 8.55
N ASP A 155 -16.56 1.08 7.62
CA ASP A 155 -15.64 -0.04 7.82
C ASP A 155 -14.22 0.48 8.10
N VAL A 156 -13.77 1.46 7.31
CA VAL A 156 -12.46 2.10 7.52
C VAL A 156 -12.39 2.84 8.87
N LYS A 157 -13.46 3.50 9.32
CA LYS A 157 -13.50 4.12 10.66
C LYS A 157 -13.31 3.07 11.76
N ARG A 158 -13.96 1.91 11.65
CA ARG A 158 -13.80 0.82 12.63
C ARG A 158 -12.38 0.29 12.60
N PHE A 159 -11.80 0.06 11.42
CA PHE A 159 -10.42 -0.40 11.32
C PHE A 159 -9.42 0.62 11.87
N ARG A 160 -9.55 1.90 11.50
CA ARG A 160 -8.75 3.00 12.04
C ARG A 160 -8.80 3.04 13.57
N ARG A 161 -9.98 2.83 14.17
CA ARG A 161 -10.14 2.80 15.64
C ARG A 161 -9.35 1.64 16.26
N THR A 162 -9.42 0.44 15.68
CA THR A 162 -8.56 -0.68 16.12
C THR A 162 -7.08 -0.31 16.02
N LEU A 163 -6.63 0.19 14.88
CA LEU A 163 -5.22 0.58 14.69
C LEU A 163 -4.76 1.65 15.70
N LYS A 164 -5.60 2.66 15.96
CA LYS A 164 -5.32 3.70 16.95
C LYS A 164 -5.27 3.15 18.38
N ASN A 165 -6.23 2.30 18.76
CA ASN A 165 -6.28 1.71 20.11
C ASN A 165 -5.08 0.80 20.38
N LYS A 166 -4.59 0.10 19.35
CA LYS A 166 -3.37 -0.71 19.42
C LYS A 166 -2.09 0.15 19.46
N GLY A 167 -2.16 1.44 19.15
CA GLY A 167 -1.01 2.34 19.20
C GLY A 167 -0.04 2.16 18.03
N TYR A 168 -0.55 1.91 16.83
CA TYR A 168 0.22 1.97 15.58
C TYR A 168 0.61 3.42 15.23
N ASP A 169 1.76 3.60 14.59
CA ASP A 169 2.11 4.87 13.93
C ASP A 169 1.22 5.02 12.69
N LEU A 170 0.22 5.91 12.77
CA LEU A 170 -0.89 5.98 11.82
C LEU A 170 -1.10 7.40 11.31
N THR A 171 -0.89 7.59 10.00
CA THR A 171 -1.36 8.73 9.22
C THR A 171 -2.72 8.39 8.62
N TYR A 172 -3.73 9.24 8.85
CA TYR A 172 -5.11 9.00 8.38
C TYR A 172 -5.73 10.20 7.67
N HIS A 173 -6.27 9.98 6.47
CA HIS A 173 -6.96 11.01 5.68
C HIS A 173 -8.40 10.62 5.35
N LYS A 174 -9.28 11.62 5.30
CA LYS A 174 -10.62 11.52 4.71
C LYS A 174 -10.72 12.53 3.59
N VAL A 175 -11.27 12.10 2.45
CA VAL A 175 -11.45 12.98 1.29
C VAL A 175 -12.93 13.07 0.95
N ARG A 176 -13.44 14.27 0.63
CA ARG A 176 -14.84 14.46 0.23
C ARG A 176 -15.05 14.09 -1.25
N LYS A 177 -14.68 12.86 -1.59
CA LYS A 177 -14.71 12.21 -2.90
C LYS A 177 -15.14 10.75 -2.73
N GLY A 178 -15.31 10.05 -3.85
CA GLY A 178 -15.77 8.66 -3.84
C GLY A 178 -14.66 7.63 -3.97
N HIS A 179 -15.04 6.44 -4.44
CA HIS A 179 -14.14 5.33 -4.65
C HIS A 179 -13.48 5.42 -6.04
N ASP A 180 -12.70 6.47 -6.25
CA ASP A 180 -12.18 6.89 -7.55
C ASP A 180 -10.80 7.58 -7.47
N TRP A 181 -10.22 7.91 -8.62
CA TRP A 181 -8.92 8.58 -8.69
C TRP A 181 -8.93 10.04 -8.26
N ASP A 182 -10.10 10.68 -8.21
CA ASP A 182 -10.25 12.02 -7.61
C ASP A 182 -10.03 11.98 -6.09
N ASN A 183 -10.23 10.82 -5.45
CA ASN A 183 -9.86 10.55 -4.07
C ASN A 183 -8.39 10.11 -3.95
N TRP A 184 -7.96 9.13 -4.74
CA TRP A 184 -6.66 8.48 -4.55
C TRP A 184 -5.46 9.27 -5.10
N GLY A 185 -5.60 9.86 -6.29
CA GLY A 185 -4.52 10.57 -6.97
C GLY A 185 -3.95 11.75 -6.16
N PRO A 186 -4.80 12.65 -5.62
CA PRO A 186 -4.34 13.80 -4.85
C PRO A 186 -3.67 13.48 -3.49
N LEU A 187 -3.53 12.20 -3.12
CA LEU A 187 -2.89 11.77 -1.88
C LEU A 187 -1.55 11.05 -2.10
N LEU A 188 -1.12 10.86 -3.35
CA LEU A 188 0.09 10.12 -3.68
C LEU A 188 1.36 10.80 -3.14
N ASP A 189 1.42 12.12 -3.19
CA ASP A 189 2.50 12.94 -2.62
C ASP A 189 2.57 12.82 -1.09
N GLU A 190 1.43 12.89 -0.41
CA GLU A 190 1.33 12.70 1.05
C GLU A 190 1.76 11.29 1.48
N ILE A 191 1.45 10.26 0.68
CA ILE A 191 1.94 8.89 0.91
C ILE A 191 3.47 8.86 0.78
N LEU A 192 4.02 9.42 -0.30
CA LEU A 192 5.47 9.49 -0.50
C LEU A 192 6.17 10.23 0.65
N LEU A 193 5.64 11.38 1.07
CA LEU A 193 6.15 12.18 2.19
C LEU A 193 6.08 11.41 3.51
N THR A 194 4.99 10.67 3.76
CA THR A 194 4.81 9.89 4.99
C THR A 194 5.94 8.88 5.19
N PHE A 195 6.40 8.22 4.12
CA PHE A 195 7.38 7.15 4.23
C PHE A 195 8.80 7.55 3.86
N PHE A 196 8.97 8.50 2.94
CA PHE A 196 10.26 8.84 2.34
C PHE A 196 10.62 10.32 2.45
N GLY A 197 9.83 11.10 3.18
CA GLY A 197 10.10 12.51 3.45
C GLY A 197 11.50 12.70 4.05
N SER A 198 12.23 13.66 3.51
CA SER A 198 13.51 14.06 4.08
C SER A 198 13.27 14.71 5.45
N ALA A 199 13.92 14.21 6.51
CA ALA A 199 13.98 14.95 7.76
C ALA A 199 14.61 16.31 7.46
N ARG A 200 13.92 17.40 7.85
CA ARG A 200 14.49 18.75 7.82
C ARG A 200 15.62 18.85 8.84
#